data_AF-A0A538TIU6-F1
#
_entry.id   AF-A0A538TIU6-F1
#
_cell.length_a   1.000
_cell.length_b   1.000
_cell.length_c   1.000
_cell.angle_alpha   90.00
_cell.angle_beta   90.00
_cell.angle_gamma   90.00
#
_symmetry.space_group_name_H-M   'P 1'
#
loop_
_entity.id
_entity.type
_entity.pdbx_description
1 polymer ?
#
loop_
_entity_poly.entity_id
_entity_poly.type
_entity_poly.pdbx_seq_one_letter_code
_entity_poly.pdbx_strand_id
1 'polypeptide(L)'
;MNRALLAVILVAGVATLGFIGSVLWRVFRPVRFHLDAVLDRRHVAPDAVERPPALSDDETRALDRLSSRGLSQPYTAADMDSLKAIWAVVEKRTGKNVSEKGARNYAGGLREAYNYLDEFQNCLLASWDSRMPVTTPKLLALRKRVVEGNMAPREKVSSDSSLIHEAATRTVRNPRTGMRMPMPREGIVRMLLRIEQLRRNVDFLDSALAATPTR
;
A
#
# COMPACT_ATOMS: atom_id res chain seq x y z
N MET A 1 -30.81 -4.27 -30.72
CA MET A 1 -30.08 -4.25 -29.43
C MET A 1 -29.29 -2.94 -29.35
N ASN A 2 -29.64 -2.06 -28.42
CA ASN A 2 -29.36 -0.62 -28.53
C ASN A 2 -27.90 -0.28 -28.20
N ARG A 3 -27.16 0.31 -29.16
CA ARG A 3 -25.75 0.75 -28.99
C ARG A 3 -25.57 1.75 -27.83
N ALA A 4 -26.63 2.46 -27.46
CA ALA A 4 -26.67 3.33 -26.29
C ALA A 4 -26.58 2.57 -24.95
N LEU A 5 -27.11 1.34 -24.85
CA LEU A 5 -27.08 0.54 -23.63
C LEU A 5 -25.68 -0.04 -23.37
N LEU A 6 -24.94 -0.40 -24.43
CA LEU A 6 -23.55 -0.86 -24.37
C LEU A 6 -22.58 0.26 -23.96
N ALA A 7 -22.82 1.50 -24.40
CA ALA A 7 -22.01 2.66 -24.00
C ALA A 7 -22.19 3.02 -22.52
N VAL A 8 -23.41 2.90 -21.97
CA VAL A 8 -23.67 3.16 -20.55
C VAL A 8 -23.02 2.11 -19.64
N ILE A 9 -22.99 0.83 -20.06
CA ILE A 9 -22.33 -0.25 -19.32
C ILE A 9 -20.79 -0.10 -19.37
N LEU A 10 -20.23 0.33 -20.51
CA LEU A 10 -18.78 0.59 -20.64
C LEU A 10 -18.32 1.81 -19.82
N VAL A 11 -19.10 2.90 -19.80
CA VAL A 11 -18.77 4.11 -19.04
C VAL A 11 -18.94 3.87 -17.53
N ALA A 12 -19.94 3.10 -17.11
CA ALA A 12 -20.13 2.73 -15.71
C ALA A 12 -19.02 1.80 -15.17
N GLY A 13 -18.54 0.84 -15.98
CA GLY A 13 -17.47 -0.08 -15.61
C GLY A 13 -16.07 0.56 -15.53
N VAL A 14 -15.79 1.55 -16.39
CA VAL A 14 -14.51 2.29 -16.37
C VAL A 14 -14.48 3.30 -15.21
N ALA A 15 -15.61 3.91 -14.84
CA ALA A 15 -15.69 4.84 -13.72
C ALA A 15 -15.55 4.14 -12.34
N THR A 16 -16.06 2.92 -12.17
CA THR A 16 -15.88 2.16 -10.92
C THR A 16 -14.45 1.62 -10.76
N LEU A 17 -13.81 1.20 -11.85
CA LEU A 17 -12.41 0.75 -11.84
C LEU A 17 -11.43 1.93 -11.64
N GLY A 18 -11.72 3.09 -12.20
CA GLY A 18 -10.95 4.32 -11.99
C GLY A 18 -11.09 4.88 -10.57
N PHE A 19 -12.25 4.69 -9.92
CA PHE A 19 -12.50 5.18 -8.56
C PHE A 19 -11.82 4.32 -7.49
N ILE A 20 -11.94 2.99 -7.59
CA ILE A 20 -11.16 2.04 -6.80
C ILE A 20 -9.67 2.32 -7.08
N GLY A 21 -9.26 2.42 -8.35
CA GLY A 21 -7.89 2.76 -8.75
C GLY A 21 -7.35 4.08 -8.20
N SER A 22 -8.11 5.18 -8.16
CA SER A 22 -7.60 6.49 -7.70
C SER A 22 -7.63 6.67 -6.18
N VAL A 23 -8.62 6.09 -5.50
CA VAL A 23 -8.62 6.02 -4.03
C VAL A 23 -7.51 5.07 -3.57
N LEU A 24 -7.24 3.98 -4.32
CA LEU A 24 -6.14 3.07 -4.06
C LEU A 24 -4.77 3.59 -4.49
N TRP A 25 -4.65 4.43 -5.52
CA TRP A 25 -3.37 5.08 -5.87
C TRP A 25 -2.89 6.01 -4.74
N ARG A 26 -3.82 6.62 -3.99
CA ARG A 26 -3.51 7.33 -2.73
C ARG A 26 -3.22 6.40 -1.55
N VAL A 27 -3.73 5.16 -1.57
CA VAL A 27 -3.42 4.09 -0.59
C VAL A 27 -2.02 3.51 -0.83
N PHE A 28 -1.55 3.46 -2.07
CA PHE A 28 -0.26 2.91 -2.49
C PHE A 28 0.89 3.92 -2.48
N ARG A 29 0.95 4.81 -1.49
CA ARG A 29 2.18 5.56 -1.18
C ARG A 29 3.09 4.97 -0.07
N PRO A 30 3.05 3.67 0.33
CA PRO A 30 3.92 3.19 1.40
C PRO A 30 5.40 3.24 1.04
N VAL A 31 5.73 3.23 -0.25
CA VAL A 31 7.13 3.23 -0.72
C VAL A 31 7.86 4.54 -0.46
N ARG A 32 7.15 5.69 -0.42
CA ARG A 32 7.77 7.00 -0.15
C ARG A 32 7.97 7.28 1.35
N PHE A 33 7.22 6.60 2.21
CA PHE A 33 7.29 6.78 3.68
C PHE A 33 8.35 5.91 4.36
N HIS A 34 8.85 4.86 3.71
CA HIS A 34 9.73 3.89 4.37
C HIS A 34 11.23 4.05 4.08
N LEU A 35 11.66 5.00 3.25
CA LEU A 35 13.10 5.32 3.14
C LEU A 35 13.70 5.77 4.49
N ASP A 36 12.91 6.43 5.34
CA ASP A 36 13.32 6.84 6.70
C ASP A 36 13.60 5.69 7.66
N ALA A 37 13.04 4.50 7.39
CA ALA A 37 13.23 3.29 8.19
C ALA A 37 14.47 2.48 7.75
N VAL A 38 14.98 2.77 6.56
CA VAL A 38 16.08 2.05 5.91
C VAL A 38 17.45 2.63 6.29
N LEU A 39 17.53 3.94 6.55
CA LEU A 39 18.78 4.62 6.86
C LEU A 39 19.18 4.42 8.34
N ASP A 40 20.41 3.96 8.60
CA ASP A 40 20.90 3.72 9.96
C ASP A 40 21.05 5.04 10.74
N ARG A 41 20.32 5.16 11.87
CA ARG A 41 20.20 6.41 12.67
C ARG A 41 21.21 6.52 13.80
N ARG A 42 22.26 5.69 13.85
CA ARG A 42 23.19 5.63 15.00
C ARG A 42 23.88 6.94 15.39
N HIS A 43 23.74 8.04 14.64
CA HIS A 43 24.48 9.29 14.85
C HIS A 43 23.63 10.57 14.88
N VAL A 44 22.32 10.52 15.10
CA VAL A 44 21.49 11.75 15.11
C VAL A 44 20.70 11.90 16.42
N ALA A 45 20.82 13.07 17.03
CA ALA A 45 20.08 13.51 18.22
C ALA A 45 18.55 13.44 17.98
N PRO A 46 17.74 13.16 19.02
CA PRO A 46 16.31 12.85 18.90
C PRO A 46 15.40 13.98 18.39
N ASP A 47 15.90 15.21 18.22
CA ASP A 47 15.05 16.40 17.99
C ASP A 47 14.99 16.90 16.53
N ALA A 48 15.61 16.20 15.57
CA ALA A 48 15.46 16.50 14.15
C ALA A 48 14.82 15.31 13.43
N VAL A 49 13.51 15.38 13.17
CA VAL A 49 12.87 14.52 12.15
C VAL A 49 13.37 14.99 10.79
N GLU A 50 14.58 14.57 10.45
CA GLU A 50 15.20 14.84 9.16
C GLU A 50 14.33 14.20 8.10
N ARG A 51 13.74 15.02 7.22
CA ARG A 51 12.89 14.52 6.14
C ARG A 51 13.72 13.59 5.25
N PRO A 52 13.12 12.52 4.70
CA PRO A 52 13.82 11.63 3.81
C PRO A 52 14.38 12.43 2.63
N PRO A 53 15.57 12.08 2.12
CA PRO A 53 16.11 12.73 0.94
C PRO A 53 15.11 12.63 -0.20
N ALA A 54 14.86 13.75 -0.88
CA ALA A 54 14.00 13.75 -2.05
C ALA A 54 14.59 12.81 -3.11
N LEU A 55 13.76 11.89 -3.61
CA LEU A 55 14.14 11.01 -4.69
C LEU A 55 14.20 11.79 -6.01
N SER A 56 15.12 11.40 -6.89
CA SER A 56 15.12 11.88 -8.27
C SER A 56 13.91 11.36 -9.05
N ASP A 57 13.63 11.95 -10.21
CA ASP A 57 12.54 11.47 -11.08
C ASP A 57 12.80 10.04 -11.58
N ASP A 58 14.06 9.67 -11.79
CA ASP A 58 14.44 8.30 -12.18
C ASP A 58 14.23 7.31 -11.05
N GLU A 59 14.65 7.66 -9.83
CA GLU A 59 14.43 6.85 -8.63
C GLU A 59 12.92 6.67 -8.37
N THR A 60 12.15 7.75 -8.51
CA THR A 60 10.69 7.72 -8.36
C THR A 60 10.06 6.80 -9.42
N ARG A 61 10.44 6.95 -10.69
CA ARG A 61 9.95 6.08 -11.77
C ARG A 61 10.31 4.61 -11.56
N ALA A 62 11.52 4.33 -11.08
CA ALA A 62 11.94 2.96 -10.79
C ALA A 62 11.14 2.35 -9.64
N LEU A 63 10.91 3.09 -8.54
CA LEU A 63 10.04 2.65 -7.45
C LEU A 63 8.58 2.51 -7.87
N ASP A 64 8.08 3.37 -8.74
CA ASP A 64 6.71 3.27 -9.27
C ASP A 64 6.55 2.01 -10.14
N ARG A 65 7.55 1.68 -10.96
CA ARG A 65 7.56 0.42 -11.73
C ARG A 65 7.58 -0.80 -10.81
N LEU A 66 8.45 -0.79 -9.79
CA LEU A 66 8.53 -1.85 -8.79
C LEU A 66 7.17 -2.02 -8.10
N SER A 67 6.58 -0.92 -7.62
CA SER A 67 5.28 -0.92 -6.94
C SER A 67 4.15 -1.43 -7.84
N SER A 68 4.10 -0.96 -9.09
CA SER A 68 3.07 -1.35 -10.07
C SER A 68 3.17 -2.83 -10.42
N ARG A 69 4.40 -3.33 -10.63
CA ARG A 69 4.67 -4.76 -10.84
C ARG A 69 4.23 -5.57 -9.64
N GLY A 70 4.57 -5.11 -8.43
CA GLY A 70 4.25 -5.79 -7.18
C GLY A 70 2.76 -6.07 -6.95
N LEU A 71 1.88 -5.28 -7.58
CA LEU A 71 0.43 -5.47 -7.53
C LEU A 71 -0.10 -6.61 -8.39
N SER A 72 0.67 -7.09 -9.35
CA SER A 72 0.18 -8.02 -10.38
C SER A 72 1.11 -9.18 -10.68
N GLN A 73 2.39 -9.08 -10.31
CA GLN A 73 3.41 -10.06 -10.65
C GLN A 73 4.37 -10.28 -9.47
N PRO A 74 4.96 -11.48 -9.37
CA PRO A 74 6.07 -11.72 -8.48
C PRO A 74 7.27 -10.81 -8.76
N TYR A 75 7.92 -10.35 -7.70
CA TYR A 75 9.24 -9.75 -7.78
C TYR A 75 10.28 -10.75 -8.27
N THR A 76 11.27 -10.23 -8.98
CA THR A 76 12.37 -10.97 -9.58
C THR A 76 13.70 -10.52 -8.98
N ALA A 77 14.79 -11.24 -9.28
CA ALA A 77 16.13 -10.80 -8.90
C ALA A 77 16.49 -9.42 -9.49
N ALA A 78 16.08 -9.14 -10.73
CA ALA A 78 16.32 -7.84 -11.37
C ALA A 78 15.58 -6.69 -10.69
N ASP A 79 14.39 -6.96 -10.13
CA ASP A 79 13.64 -6.00 -9.32
C ASP A 79 14.42 -5.65 -8.03
N MET A 80 15.05 -6.65 -7.42
CA MET A 80 15.91 -6.48 -6.25
C MET A 80 17.18 -5.71 -6.55
N ASP A 81 17.83 -5.98 -7.68
CA ASP A 81 19.00 -5.23 -8.12
C ASP A 81 18.67 -3.77 -8.38
N SER A 82 17.48 -3.50 -8.95
CA SER A 82 16.98 -2.14 -9.15
C SER A 82 16.75 -1.42 -7.81
N LEU A 83 16.15 -2.09 -6.82
CA LEU A 83 15.95 -1.53 -5.48
C LEU A 83 17.29 -1.24 -4.78
N LYS A 84 18.25 -2.16 -4.86
CA LYS A 84 19.61 -1.99 -4.33
C LYS A 84 20.34 -0.84 -5.00
N ALA A 85 20.20 -0.66 -6.31
CA ALA A 85 20.79 0.46 -7.03
C ALA A 85 20.23 1.81 -6.55
N ILE A 86 18.92 1.89 -6.31
CA ILE A 86 18.27 3.09 -5.74
C ILE A 86 18.84 3.39 -4.35
N TRP A 87 18.96 2.36 -3.49
CA TRP A 87 19.57 2.51 -2.17
C TRP A 87 21.01 3.01 -2.27
N ALA A 88 21.85 2.43 -3.12
CA ALA A 88 23.24 2.85 -3.28
C ALA A 88 23.36 4.33 -3.72
N VAL A 89 22.46 4.80 -4.60
CA VAL A 89 22.42 6.22 -4.99
C VAL A 89 22.02 7.11 -3.81
N VAL A 90 21.03 6.68 -3.02
CA VAL A 90 20.58 7.40 -1.82
C VAL A 90 21.69 7.44 -0.76
N GLU A 91 22.41 6.35 -0.53
CA GLU A 91 23.55 6.28 0.39
C GLU A 91 24.63 7.27 -0.02
N LYS A 92 25.01 7.25 -1.30
CA LYS A 92 26.00 8.19 -1.85
C LYS A 92 25.56 9.65 -1.69
N ARG A 93 24.28 9.94 -1.89
CA ARG A 93 23.71 11.30 -1.77
C ARG A 93 23.63 11.79 -0.33
N THR A 94 23.33 10.90 0.62
CA THR A 94 23.09 11.28 2.03
C THR A 94 24.29 11.05 2.94
N GLY A 95 25.30 10.29 2.50
CA GLY A 95 26.38 9.80 3.35
C GLY A 95 25.91 8.79 4.41
N LYS A 96 24.66 8.31 4.35
CA LYS A 96 24.08 7.37 5.31
C LYS A 96 23.92 6.00 4.66
N ASN A 97 24.51 4.98 5.27
CA ASN A 97 24.38 3.61 4.79
C ASN A 97 23.00 3.03 5.12
N VAL A 98 22.46 2.28 4.17
CA VAL A 98 21.34 1.36 4.31
C VAL A 98 21.89 0.11 4.99
N SER A 99 21.71 0.04 6.30
CA SER A 99 22.07 -1.16 7.03
C SER A 99 21.15 -2.33 6.66
N GLU A 100 21.64 -3.56 6.80
CA GLU A 100 20.81 -4.76 6.68
C GLU A 100 19.58 -4.68 7.61
N LYS A 101 19.78 -4.15 8.82
CA LYS A 101 18.69 -3.86 9.77
C LYS A 101 17.65 -2.91 9.18
N GLY A 102 18.07 -1.87 8.47
CA GLY A 102 17.19 -0.92 7.80
C GLY A 102 16.40 -1.56 6.66
N ALA A 103 17.05 -2.38 5.84
CA ALA A 103 16.37 -3.11 4.77
C ALA A 103 15.35 -4.12 5.32
N ARG A 104 15.67 -4.83 6.41
CA ARG A 104 14.73 -5.71 7.11
C ARG A 104 13.58 -4.93 7.77
N ASN A 105 13.86 -3.77 8.37
CA ASN A 105 12.81 -2.89 8.91
C ASN A 105 11.84 -2.43 7.82
N TYR A 106 12.33 -2.15 6.61
CA TYR A 106 11.51 -1.81 5.46
C TYR A 106 10.58 -2.95 5.06
N ALA A 107 11.11 -4.17 4.91
CA ALA A 107 10.29 -5.35 4.61
C ALA A 107 9.25 -5.61 5.73
N GLY A 108 9.65 -5.48 6.99
CA GLY A 108 8.77 -5.58 8.15
C GLY A 108 7.65 -4.53 8.16
N GLY A 109 7.96 -3.28 7.81
CA GLY A 109 6.96 -2.21 7.67
C GLY A 109 5.94 -2.49 6.57
N LEU A 110 6.40 -2.94 5.39
CA LEU A 110 5.51 -3.36 4.31
C LEU A 110 4.62 -4.54 4.74
N ARG A 111 5.17 -5.51 5.46
CA ARG A 111 4.43 -6.66 5.98
C ARG A 111 3.29 -6.23 6.90
N GLU A 112 3.55 -5.35 7.87
CA GLU A 112 2.50 -4.81 8.75
C GLU A 112 1.45 -4.01 7.98
N ALA A 113 1.88 -3.16 7.03
CA ALA A 113 0.95 -2.39 6.20
C ALA A 113 0.03 -3.30 5.35
N TYR A 114 0.57 -4.38 4.77
CA TYR A 114 -0.22 -5.33 4.00
C TYR A 114 -1.09 -6.23 4.85
N ASN A 115 -0.66 -6.59 6.07
CA ASN A 115 -1.51 -7.28 7.04
C ASN A 115 -2.70 -6.41 7.45
N TYR A 116 -2.49 -5.10 7.63
CA TYR A 116 -3.58 -4.14 7.87
C TYR A 116 -4.57 -4.11 6.70
N LEU A 117 -4.06 -3.97 5.47
CA LEU A 117 -4.92 -3.93 4.28
C LEU A 117 -5.70 -5.24 4.10
N ASP A 118 -5.06 -6.39 4.30
CA ASP A 118 -5.69 -7.71 4.22
C ASP A 118 -6.86 -7.82 5.19
N GLU A 119 -6.61 -7.54 6.48
CA GLU A 119 -7.65 -7.60 7.51
C GLU A 119 -8.77 -6.58 7.25
N PHE A 120 -8.42 -5.37 6.79
CA PHE A 120 -9.38 -4.35 6.42
C PHE A 120 -10.28 -4.80 5.26
N GLN A 121 -9.73 -5.36 4.19
CA GLN A 121 -10.52 -5.85 3.06
C GLN A 121 -11.38 -7.05 3.44
N ASN A 122 -10.90 -7.93 4.33
CA ASN A 122 -11.71 -9.02 4.88
C ASN A 122 -12.91 -8.49 5.68
N CYS A 123 -12.70 -7.48 6.54
CA CYS A 123 -13.80 -6.82 7.25
C CYS A 123 -14.77 -6.12 6.29
N LEU A 124 -14.25 -5.49 5.23
CA LEU A 124 -15.05 -4.84 4.19
C LEU A 124 -15.94 -5.86 3.46
N LEU A 125 -15.37 -7.01 3.06
CA LEU A 125 -16.10 -8.10 2.41
C LEU A 125 -17.15 -8.71 3.33
N ALA A 126 -16.79 -9.02 4.57
CA ALA A 126 -17.72 -9.53 5.58
C ALA A 126 -18.88 -8.56 5.83
N SER A 127 -18.61 -7.26 5.83
CA SER A 127 -19.64 -6.23 5.98
C SER A 127 -20.58 -6.18 4.78
N TRP A 128 -20.02 -6.26 3.58
CA TRP A 128 -20.80 -6.33 2.34
C TRP A 128 -21.73 -7.56 2.31
N ASP A 129 -21.19 -8.72 2.68
CA ASP A 129 -21.89 -10.02 2.65
C ASP A 129 -23.01 -10.07 3.70
N SER A 130 -22.72 -9.66 4.94
CA SER A 130 -23.68 -9.67 6.06
C SER A 130 -24.67 -8.51 6.07
N ARG A 131 -24.40 -7.43 5.31
CA ARG A 131 -25.13 -6.14 5.39
C ARG A 131 -25.10 -5.48 6.78
N MET A 132 -24.09 -5.81 7.58
CA MET A 132 -23.83 -5.19 8.88
C MET A 132 -22.37 -4.72 8.91
N PRO A 133 -22.03 -3.63 9.61
CA PRO A 133 -20.65 -3.25 9.77
C PRO A 133 -19.91 -4.29 10.63
N VAL A 134 -18.91 -4.94 10.04
CA VAL A 134 -18.07 -5.96 10.70
C VAL A 134 -16.68 -5.39 10.92
N THR A 135 -16.19 -5.45 12.15
CA THR A 135 -14.83 -5.06 12.53
C THR A 135 -14.29 -6.07 13.54
N THR A 136 -13.05 -6.51 13.36
CA THR A 136 -12.40 -7.49 14.23
C THR A 136 -11.45 -6.82 15.23
N PRO A 137 -11.17 -7.44 16.39
CA PRO A 137 -10.11 -6.99 17.30
C PRO A 137 -8.74 -6.91 16.61
N LYS A 138 -8.48 -7.82 15.66
CA LYS A 138 -7.25 -7.84 14.87
C LYS A 138 -7.11 -6.57 14.02
N LEU A 139 -8.17 -6.11 13.36
CA LEU A 139 -8.15 -4.85 12.60
C LEU A 139 -7.83 -3.66 13.52
N LEU A 140 -8.43 -3.60 14.70
CA LEU A 140 -8.18 -2.51 15.67
C LEU A 140 -6.72 -2.49 16.13
N ALA A 141 -6.13 -3.65 16.40
CA ALA A 141 -4.72 -3.75 16.77
C ALA A 141 -3.79 -3.31 15.63
N LEU A 142 -4.08 -3.75 14.39
CA LEU A 142 -3.31 -3.36 13.20
C LEU A 142 -3.39 -1.85 12.95
N ARG A 143 -4.57 -1.24 13.09
CA ARG A 143 -4.78 0.21 12.96
C ARG A 143 -3.85 1.01 13.87
N LYS A 144 -3.76 0.60 15.14
CA LYS A 144 -2.87 1.23 16.11
C LYS A 144 -1.41 1.16 15.64
N ARG A 145 -0.95 -0.03 15.25
CA ARG A 145 0.44 -0.25 14.79
C ARG A 145 0.79 0.54 13.54
N VAL A 146 -0.08 0.59 12.53
CA VAL A 146 0.22 1.33 11.29
C VAL A 146 0.22 2.84 11.49
N VAL A 147 -0.55 3.38 12.45
CA VAL A 147 -0.51 4.79 12.81
C VAL A 147 0.73 5.12 13.63
N GLU A 148 1.01 4.35 14.68
CA GLU A 148 2.19 4.56 15.54
C GLU A 148 3.50 4.37 14.77
N GLY A 149 3.52 3.45 13.80
CA GLY A 149 4.64 3.22 12.90
C GLY A 149 4.74 4.22 11.74
N ASN A 150 3.89 5.25 11.68
CA ASN A 150 3.81 6.24 10.59
C ASN A 150 3.67 5.61 9.19
N MET A 151 3.07 4.42 9.11
CA MET A 151 2.87 3.67 7.85
C MET A 151 1.64 4.18 7.09
N ALA A 152 0.65 4.71 7.81
CA ALA A 152 -0.55 5.31 7.25
C ALA A 152 -0.98 6.55 8.06
N PRO A 153 -1.41 7.64 7.42
CA PRO A 153 -1.97 8.80 8.12
C PRO A 153 -3.21 8.42 8.93
N ARG A 154 -3.39 9.06 10.11
CA ARG A 154 -4.56 8.82 10.97
C ARG A 154 -5.87 9.09 10.25
N GLU A 155 -5.92 10.14 9.42
CA GLU A 155 -7.09 10.52 8.62
C GLU A 155 -7.46 9.41 7.63
N LYS A 156 -6.46 8.73 7.07
CA LYS A 156 -6.67 7.60 6.16
C LYS A 156 -7.26 6.40 6.89
N VAL A 157 -6.72 6.05 8.04
CA VAL A 157 -7.23 4.95 8.87
C VAL A 157 -8.64 5.23 9.38
N SER A 158 -8.94 6.49 9.69
CA SER A 158 -10.29 6.94 10.05
C SER A 158 -11.25 6.77 8.86
N SER A 159 -10.86 7.19 7.66
CA SER A 159 -11.66 7.04 6.44
C SER A 159 -11.97 5.57 6.11
N ASP A 160 -11.01 4.67 6.34
CA ASP A 160 -11.22 3.22 6.16
C ASP A 160 -12.31 2.67 7.08
N SER A 161 -12.48 3.24 8.28
CA SER A 161 -13.57 2.84 9.18
C SER A 161 -14.94 3.18 8.61
N SER A 162 -15.08 4.35 7.97
CA SER A 162 -16.32 4.74 7.29
C SER A 162 -16.66 3.80 6.13
N LEU A 163 -15.64 3.30 5.41
CA LEU A 163 -15.84 2.36 4.29
C LEU A 163 -16.47 1.03 4.73
N ILE A 164 -16.25 0.58 5.97
CA ILE A 164 -16.89 -0.63 6.53
C ILE A 164 -18.40 -0.43 6.63
N HIS A 165 -18.84 0.73 7.12
CA HIS A 165 -20.26 1.08 7.19
C HIS A 165 -20.86 1.23 5.79
N GLU A 166 -20.13 1.86 4.87
CA GLU A 166 -20.54 1.98 3.47
C GLU A 166 -20.69 0.61 2.79
N ALA A 167 -19.77 -0.32 3.03
CA ALA A 167 -19.84 -1.68 2.52
C ALA A 167 -21.09 -2.43 3.02
N ALA A 168 -21.48 -2.26 4.29
CA ALA A 168 -22.72 -2.81 4.83
C ALA A 168 -23.97 -2.33 4.06
N THR A 169 -23.94 -1.08 3.57
CA THR A 169 -25.01 -0.53 2.72
C THR A 169 -24.85 -0.86 1.22
N ARG A 170 -23.75 -1.50 0.84
CA ARG A 170 -23.35 -1.79 -0.56
C ARG A 170 -23.29 -0.55 -1.45
N THR A 171 -23.10 0.62 -0.85
CA THR A 171 -22.95 1.88 -1.57
C THR A 171 -21.77 2.64 -1.01
N VAL A 172 -21.01 3.29 -1.87
CA VAL A 172 -19.85 4.12 -1.52
C VAL A 172 -20.12 5.56 -1.90
N ARG A 173 -19.69 6.52 -1.08
CA ARG A 173 -19.81 7.94 -1.44
C ARG A 173 -18.69 8.32 -2.42
N ASN A 174 -19.06 8.89 -3.56
CA ASN A 174 -18.11 9.50 -4.47
C ASN A 174 -17.60 10.82 -3.85
N PRO A 175 -16.28 10.99 -3.59
CA PRO A 175 -15.73 12.18 -2.96
C PRO A 175 -15.69 13.38 -3.91
N ARG A 176 -15.77 13.19 -5.23
CA ARG A 176 -15.81 14.28 -6.20
C ARG A 176 -17.22 14.82 -6.39
N THR A 177 -18.21 13.93 -6.50
CA THR A 177 -19.59 14.31 -6.83
C THR A 177 -20.53 14.27 -5.61
N GLY A 178 -20.10 13.71 -4.49
CA GLY A 178 -20.92 13.47 -3.31
C GLY A 178 -21.97 12.36 -3.46
N MET A 179 -22.20 11.87 -4.69
CA MET A 179 -23.23 10.88 -5.00
C MET A 179 -22.89 9.50 -4.44
N ARG A 180 -23.92 8.75 -4.01
CA ARG A 180 -23.77 7.33 -3.66
C ARG A 180 -23.75 6.47 -4.91
N MET A 181 -22.77 5.59 -5.01
CA MET A 181 -22.62 4.65 -6.11
C MET A 181 -22.62 3.22 -5.56
N PRO A 182 -23.07 2.20 -6.32
CA PRO A 182 -22.94 0.81 -5.91
C PRO A 182 -21.49 0.45 -5.62
N MET A 183 -21.25 -0.27 -4.52
CA MET A 183 -19.96 -0.86 -4.19
C MET A 183 -19.89 -2.29 -4.75
N PRO A 184 -19.10 -2.54 -5.81
CA PRO A 184 -19.02 -3.87 -6.40
C PRO A 184 -18.22 -4.83 -5.50
N ARG A 185 -18.83 -5.96 -5.13
CA ARG A 185 -18.19 -7.01 -4.33
C ARG A 185 -16.91 -7.53 -4.97
N GLU A 186 -16.92 -7.67 -6.29
CA GLU A 186 -15.79 -8.13 -7.11
C GLU A 186 -14.61 -7.16 -7.04
N GLY A 187 -14.85 -5.88 -6.74
CA GLY A 187 -13.80 -4.91 -6.46
C GLY A 187 -13.02 -5.24 -5.19
N ILE A 188 -13.74 -5.61 -4.13
CA ILE A 188 -13.18 -6.01 -2.82
C ILE A 188 -12.38 -7.30 -2.97
N VAL A 189 -12.97 -8.32 -3.61
CA VAL A 189 -12.32 -9.62 -3.83
C VAL A 189 -11.04 -9.50 -4.66
N ARG A 190 -11.06 -8.70 -5.75
CA ARG A 190 -9.85 -8.45 -6.55
C ARG A 190 -8.76 -7.75 -5.74
N MET A 191 -9.13 -6.94 -4.76
CA MET A 191 -8.14 -6.29 -3.90
C MET A 191 -7.47 -7.29 -2.95
N LEU A 192 -8.24 -8.21 -2.36
CA LEU A 192 -7.68 -9.29 -1.53
C LEU A 192 -6.63 -10.10 -2.30
N LEU A 193 -6.92 -10.47 -3.55
CA LEU A 193 -5.96 -11.19 -4.41
C LEU A 193 -4.68 -10.38 -4.66
N ARG A 194 -4.80 -9.06 -4.87
CA ARG A 194 -3.63 -8.18 -5.04
C ARG A 194 -2.82 -8.06 -3.76
N ILE A 195 -3.47 -7.98 -2.60
CA ILE A 195 -2.79 -7.93 -1.30
C ILE A 195 -2.05 -9.23 -1.04
N GLU A 196 -2.61 -10.39 -1.39
CA GLU A 196 -1.93 -11.67 -1.31
C GLU A 196 -0.65 -11.68 -2.17
N GLN A 197 -0.73 -11.19 -3.41
CA GLN A 197 0.45 -11.04 -4.27
C GLN A 197 1.51 -10.12 -3.65
N LEU A 198 1.10 -8.99 -3.06
CA LEU A 198 1.99 -8.08 -2.36
C LEU A 198 2.67 -8.72 -1.15
N ARG A 199 1.94 -9.54 -0.38
CA ARG A 199 2.51 -10.27 0.77
C ARG A 199 3.58 -11.27 0.32
N ARG A 200 3.31 -12.05 -0.74
CA ARG A 200 4.30 -12.95 -1.35
C ARG A 200 5.54 -12.19 -1.81
N ASN A 201 5.35 -11.00 -2.37
CA ASN A 201 6.45 -10.12 -2.79
C ASN A 201 7.28 -9.59 -1.62
N VAL A 202 6.67 -9.31 -0.47
CA VAL A 202 7.39 -8.94 0.75
C VAL A 202 8.20 -10.11 1.29
N ASP A 203 7.67 -11.34 1.24
CA ASP A 203 8.42 -12.52 1.70
C ASP A 203 9.63 -12.82 0.79
N PHE A 204 9.48 -12.62 -0.52
CA PHE A 204 10.60 -12.66 -1.46
C PHE A 204 11.64 -11.57 -1.15
N LEU A 205 11.18 -10.33 -0.92
CA LEU A 205 12.04 -9.21 -0.55
C LEU A 205 12.85 -9.52 0.72
N ASP A 206 12.19 -9.96 1.79
CA ASP A 206 12.83 -10.30 3.07
C ASP A 206 13.90 -11.39 2.89
N SER A 207 13.59 -12.42 2.10
CA SER A 207 14.52 -13.51 1.78
C SER A 207 15.73 -13.04 0.97
N ALA A 208 15.50 -12.20 -0.06
CA ALA A 208 16.56 -11.67 -0.92
C ALA A 208 17.50 -10.71 -0.16
N LEU A 209 16.97 -9.99 0.82
CA LEU A 209 17.74 -9.10 1.68
C LEU A 209 18.60 -9.88 2.68
N ALA A 210 18.07 -10.98 3.25
CA ALA A 210 18.81 -11.85 4.15
C ALA A 210 19.98 -12.59 3.46
N ALA A 211 19.90 -12.83 2.15
CA ALA A 211 20.93 -13.53 1.39
C ALA A 211 22.11 -12.65 0.94
N THR A 212 22.08 -11.34 1.20
CA THR A 212 23.14 -10.43 0.74
C THR A 212 24.25 -10.36 1.81
N PRO A 213 25.49 -10.81 1.52
CA PRO A 213 26.56 -10.82 2.52
C PRO A 213 26.94 -9.40 2.97
N THR A 214 27.11 -9.24 4.28
CA THR A 214 27.55 -8.01 4.95
C THR A 214 28.90 -7.53 4.40
N ARG A 215 28.97 -6.27 3.98
CA ARG A 215 30.24 -5.55 3.78
C ARG A 215 30.57 -4.73 5.00
#